data_AF-A0A0F8I454-F1
#
_entry.id   AF-A0A0F8I454-F1
#
_cell.length_a   1.000
_cell.length_b   1.000
_cell.length_c   1.000
_cell.angle_alpha   90.00
_cell.angle_beta   90.00
_cell.angle_gamma   90.00
#
_symmetry.space_group_name_H-M   'P 1'
#
loop_
_entity.id
_entity.type
_entity.pdbx_description
1 polymer ?
#
loop_
_entity_poly.entity_id
_entity_poly.type
_entity_poly.pdbx_seq_one_letter_code
_entity_poly.pdbx_strand_id
1 'polypeptide(L)'
;MYILYIIGIDMKKKEYDFDTEIKNYLAQKGYARRRQLIEDLMKAHKNERGYSLKSINRKLDNLINQGIIISLKHADFEKLGIEDTDKRASYLTLKNISKIKDHMDKVLERLASKEPTKQKMALKEIALYDQVYVLTPEQLDLVVKQFDKGIDKGTIDDDLANTLLLLLNIYSNYSGSLNEATHFSSFRGKIGYKMIPF
;
A
#
# COMPACT_ATOMS: atom_id res chain seq x y z
N MET A 1 42.73 -24.59 -31.27
CA MET A 1 42.21 -25.90 -30.81
C MET A 1 42.43 -26.00 -29.31
N TYR A 2 41.44 -25.57 -28.52
CA TYR A 2 41.31 -25.92 -27.10
C TYR A 2 39.82 -26.10 -26.83
N ILE A 3 39.53 -27.23 -26.20
CA ILE A 3 38.25 -27.91 -26.17
C ILE A 3 37.34 -27.29 -25.10
N LEU A 4 36.08 -27.11 -25.49
CA LEU A 4 34.87 -26.96 -24.70
C LEU A 4 34.98 -27.41 -23.23
N TYR A 5 34.95 -26.45 -22.30
CA TYR A 5 34.46 -26.69 -20.94
C TYR A 5 33.80 -25.43 -20.39
N ILE A 6 32.79 -24.91 -21.09
CA ILE A 6 31.84 -23.98 -20.47
C ILE A 6 30.64 -24.82 -20.07
N ILE A 7 30.81 -25.43 -18.90
CA ILE A 7 29.83 -25.58 -17.83
C ILE A 7 28.42 -25.25 -18.33
N GLY A 8 27.57 -26.28 -18.40
CA GLY A 8 26.13 -26.13 -18.54
C GLY A 8 25.56 -25.41 -17.33
N ILE A 9 25.81 -24.10 -17.25
CA ILE A 9 24.93 -23.18 -16.55
C ILE A 9 23.72 -23.10 -17.46
N ASP A 10 22.82 -24.06 -17.26
CA ASP A 10 21.42 -23.92 -17.59
C ASP A 10 21.02 -22.55 -17.02
N MET A 11 20.90 -21.56 -17.90
CA MET A 11 20.28 -20.28 -17.57
C MET A 11 18.83 -20.63 -17.23
N LYS A 12 18.60 -21.10 -16.00
CA LYS A 12 17.27 -21.21 -15.42
C LYS A 12 16.65 -19.84 -15.64
N LYS A 13 15.77 -19.78 -16.63
CA LYS A 13 14.87 -18.64 -16.82
C LYS A 13 14.31 -18.37 -15.43
N LYS A 14 14.45 -17.13 -14.94
CA LYS A 14 13.65 -16.69 -13.80
C LYS A 14 12.21 -16.89 -14.22
N GLU A 15 11.64 -18.03 -13.87
CA GLU A 15 10.22 -18.27 -13.96
C GLU A 15 9.64 -17.33 -12.91
N TYR A 16 9.29 -16.12 -13.34
CA TYR A 16 8.52 -15.21 -12.52
C TYR A 16 7.22 -15.93 -12.22
N ASP A 17 7.10 -16.37 -10.97
CA ASP A 17 5.85 -16.92 -10.49
C ASP A 17 4.82 -15.78 -10.54
N PHE A 18 3.97 -15.83 -11.55
CA PHE A 18 2.91 -14.86 -11.78
C PHE A 18 2.10 -14.63 -10.50
N ASP A 19 1.85 -15.68 -9.72
CA ASP A 19 1.08 -15.58 -8.50
C ASP A 19 1.81 -14.72 -7.45
N THR A 20 3.12 -14.93 -7.29
CA THR A 20 3.98 -14.10 -6.43
C THR A 20 4.05 -12.66 -6.90
N GLU A 21 4.15 -12.43 -8.21
CA GLU A 21 4.17 -11.09 -8.79
C GLU A 21 2.87 -10.32 -8.51
N ILE A 22 1.71 -10.94 -8.77
CA ILE A 22 0.40 -10.34 -8.48
C ILE A 22 0.24 -10.03 -6.99
N LYS A 23 0.67 -10.96 -6.11
CA LYS A 23 0.62 -10.75 -4.66
C LYS A 23 1.45 -9.54 -4.26
N ASN A 24 2.68 -9.43 -4.75
CA ASN A 24 3.56 -8.30 -4.41
C ASN A 24 3.01 -6.98 -4.95
N TYR A 25 2.52 -6.96 -6.20
CA TYR A 25 1.93 -5.77 -6.79
C TYR A 25 0.74 -5.27 -5.97
N LEU A 26 -0.18 -6.17 -5.59
CA LEU A 26 -1.37 -5.80 -4.81
C LEU A 26 -1.05 -5.50 -3.35
N ALA A 27 -0.04 -6.14 -2.75
CA ALA A 27 0.42 -5.81 -1.40
C ALA A 27 1.00 -4.39 -1.33
N GLN A 28 1.78 -3.99 -2.34
CA GLN A 28 2.39 -2.66 -2.41
C GLN A 28 1.39 -1.54 -2.70
N LYS A 29 0.32 -1.82 -3.46
CA LYS A 29 -0.67 -0.79 -3.84
C LYS A 29 -1.96 -0.84 -3.03
N GLY A 30 -2.17 -1.89 -2.24
CA GLY A 30 -3.44 -2.18 -1.57
C GLY A 30 -4.50 -2.71 -2.54
N TYR A 31 -4.80 -1.95 -3.60
CA TYR A 31 -5.72 -2.33 -4.67
C TYR A 31 -5.26 -1.78 -6.02
N ALA A 32 -5.80 -2.35 -7.11
CA ALA A 32 -5.52 -1.83 -8.45
C ALA A 32 -6.68 -2.06 -9.41
N ARG A 33 -6.93 -1.10 -10.31
CA ARG A 33 -7.89 -1.28 -11.40
C ARG A 33 -7.40 -2.40 -12.30
N ARG A 34 -8.24 -3.40 -12.57
CA ARG A 34 -7.86 -4.62 -13.33
C ARG A 34 -7.22 -4.29 -14.68
N ARG A 35 -7.79 -3.31 -15.39
CA ARG A 35 -7.25 -2.84 -16.68
C ARG A 35 -5.82 -2.31 -16.54
N GLN A 36 -5.56 -1.48 -15.52
CA GLN A 36 -4.25 -0.91 -15.27
C GLN A 36 -3.22 -1.99 -14.90
N LEU A 37 -3.58 -2.92 -14.02
CA LEU A 37 -2.72 -4.05 -13.66
C LEU A 37 -2.31 -4.86 -14.90
N ILE A 38 -3.26 -5.17 -15.77
CA ILE A 38 -2.98 -5.90 -17.02
C ILE A 38 -2.01 -5.10 -17.91
N GLU A 39 -2.24 -3.80 -18.08
CA GLU A 39 -1.37 -2.94 -18.87
C GLU A 39 0.05 -2.86 -18.32
N ASP A 40 0.19 -2.75 -16.99
CA ASP A 40 1.49 -2.71 -16.32
C ASP A 40 2.26 -4.03 -16.51
N LEU A 41 1.58 -5.18 -16.33
CA LEU A 41 2.17 -6.50 -16.53
C LEU A 41 2.60 -6.72 -17.99
N MET A 42 1.77 -6.31 -18.95
CA MET A 42 2.09 -6.43 -20.37
C MET A 42 3.28 -5.54 -20.77
N LYS A 43 3.42 -4.37 -20.14
CA LYS A 43 4.56 -3.47 -20.36
C LYS A 43 5.84 -4.03 -19.74
N ALA A 44 5.77 -4.53 -18.51
CA ALA A 44 6.91 -5.08 -17.78
C ALA A 44 7.46 -6.36 -18.44
N HIS A 45 6.58 -7.23 -18.91
CA HIS A 45 6.92 -8.53 -19.50
C HIS A 45 6.74 -8.55 -21.03
N LYS A 46 7.13 -7.46 -21.69
CA LYS A 46 6.95 -7.32 -23.15
C LYS A 46 7.65 -8.46 -23.90
N ASN A 47 6.89 -9.16 -24.74
CA ASN A 47 7.32 -10.34 -25.51
C ASN A 47 7.65 -11.59 -24.69
N GLU A 48 7.36 -11.62 -23.39
CA GLU A 48 7.53 -12.83 -22.58
C GLU A 48 6.35 -13.79 -22.77
N ARG A 49 6.68 -15.08 -22.88
CA ARG A 49 5.68 -16.13 -23.02
C ARG A 49 4.85 -16.22 -21.73
N GLY A 50 3.53 -16.10 -21.87
CA GLY A 50 2.61 -16.21 -20.74
C GLY A 50 2.06 -14.87 -20.22
N TYR A 51 2.50 -13.74 -20.78
CA TYR A 51 2.05 -12.38 -20.45
C TYR A 51 1.24 -11.71 -21.58
N SER A 52 0.53 -12.50 -22.39
CA SER A 52 -0.49 -11.96 -23.30
C SER A 52 -1.76 -11.58 -22.53
N LEU A 53 -2.55 -10.64 -23.05
CA LEU A 53 -3.83 -10.21 -22.47
C LEU A 53 -4.72 -11.40 -22.07
N LYS A 54 -4.84 -12.39 -22.96
CA LYS A 54 -5.65 -13.61 -22.72
C LYS A 54 -5.06 -14.46 -21.59
N SER A 55 -3.74 -14.62 -21.55
CA SER A 55 -3.06 -15.42 -20.52
C SER A 55 -3.15 -14.75 -19.15
N ILE A 56 -2.90 -13.44 -19.07
CA ILE A 56 -3.00 -12.65 -17.84
C ILE A 56 -4.43 -12.72 -17.29
N ASN A 57 -5.45 -12.47 -18.12
CA ASN A 57 -6.84 -12.57 -17.68
C ASN A 57 -7.16 -13.95 -17.10
N ARG A 58 -6.79 -15.03 -17.80
CA ARG A 58 -7.01 -16.39 -17.32
C ARG A 58 -6.33 -16.65 -15.97
N LYS A 59 -5.08 -16.19 -15.80
CA LYS A 59 -4.36 -16.37 -14.53
C LYS A 59 -4.98 -15.53 -13.40
N LEU A 60 -5.37 -14.28 -13.67
CA LEU A 60 -6.09 -13.45 -12.70
C LEU A 60 -7.42 -14.09 -12.28
N ASP A 61 -8.18 -14.64 -13.24
CA ASP A 61 -9.45 -15.31 -12.94
C ASP A 61 -9.24 -16.57 -12.10
N ASN A 62 -8.16 -17.33 -12.33
CA ASN A 62 -7.77 -18.44 -11.47
C ASN A 62 -7.49 -17.98 -10.03
N LEU A 63 -6.74 -16.88 -9.83
CA LEU A 63 -6.45 -16.34 -8.51
C LEU A 63 -7.72 -15.84 -7.79
N ILE A 64 -8.68 -15.29 -8.54
CA ILE A 64 -10.00 -14.90 -8.02
C ILE A 64 -10.79 -16.14 -7.59
N ASN A 65 -10.84 -17.16 -8.45
CA ASN A 65 -11.57 -18.40 -8.18
C ASN A 65 -10.99 -19.18 -6.98
N GLN A 66 -9.67 -19.11 -6.78
CA GLN A 66 -8.99 -19.65 -5.60
C GLN A 66 -9.20 -18.79 -4.34
N GLY A 67 -9.76 -17.60 -4.47
CA GLY A 67 -9.96 -16.66 -3.37
C GLY A 67 -8.66 -16.06 -2.84
N ILE A 68 -7.58 -16.05 -3.63
CA ILE A 68 -6.32 -15.40 -3.25
C ILE A 68 -6.47 -13.87 -3.38
N ILE A 69 -7.10 -13.44 -4.47
CA ILE A 69 -7.50 -12.05 -4.72
C ILE A 69 -9.02 -11.97 -4.83
N ILE A 70 -9.58 -10.79 -4.62
CA ILE A 70 -11.00 -10.52 -4.77
C ILE A 70 -11.22 -9.39 -5.79
N SER A 71 -12.34 -9.45 -6.49
CA SER A 71 -12.79 -8.39 -7.39
C SER A 71 -13.77 -7.48 -6.67
N LEU A 72 -13.42 -6.21 -6.58
CA LEU A 72 -14.22 -5.15 -5.99
C LEU A 72 -15.07 -4.53 -7.10
N LYS A 73 -16.38 -4.45 -6.84
CA LYS A 73 -17.33 -3.72 -7.69
C LYS A 73 -17.55 -2.33 -7.12
N HIS A 74 -18.23 -1.46 -7.87
CA HIS A 74 -18.54 -0.10 -7.44
C HIS A 74 -19.19 -0.02 -6.04
N ALA A 75 -20.00 -1.02 -5.65
CA ALA A 75 -20.61 -1.07 -4.31
C ALA A 75 -19.59 -1.26 -3.16
N ASP A 76 -18.38 -1.70 -3.46
CA ASP A 76 -17.30 -1.91 -2.48
C ASP A 76 -16.25 -0.79 -2.51
N PHE A 77 -16.37 0.16 -3.45
CA PHE A 77 -15.38 1.24 -3.63
C PHE A 77 -15.37 2.18 -2.43
N GLU A 78 -16.55 2.57 -1.94
CA GLU A 78 -16.72 3.43 -0.77
C GLU A 78 -16.03 2.85 0.46
N LYS A 79 -16.15 1.54 0.70
CA LYS A 79 -15.53 0.86 1.86
C LYS A 79 -14.00 0.92 1.87
N LEU A 80 -13.38 1.20 0.74
CA LEU A 80 -11.94 1.22 0.54
C LEU A 80 -11.40 2.60 0.16
N GLY A 81 -12.26 3.63 0.18
CA GLY A 81 -11.89 4.99 -0.24
C GLY A 81 -11.45 5.05 -1.70
N ILE A 82 -12.05 4.24 -2.58
CA ILE A 82 -11.75 4.27 -4.03
C ILE A 82 -12.66 5.31 -4.68
N GLU A 83 -12.07 6.44 -5.09
CA GLU A 83 -12.76 7.48 -5.85
C GLU A 83 -12.65 7.20 -7.36
N ASP A 84 -13.51 6.32 -7.89
CA ASP A 84 -13.66 6.08 -9.34
C ASP A 84 -15.13 6.29 -9.76
N THR A 85 -15.36 7.19 -10.72
CA THR A 85 -16.70 7.54 -11.23
C THR A 85 -17.23 6.51 -12.24
N ASP A 86 -16.35 5.66 -12.78
CA ASP A 86 -16.73 4.62 -13.72
C ASP A 86 -17.37 3.43 -13.00
N LYS A 87 -18.71 3.36 -13.06
CA LYS A 87 -19.50 2.25 -12.49
C LYS A 87 -19.19 0.87 -13.07
N ARG A 88 -18.48 0.81 -14.20
CA ARG A 88 -18.04 -0.44 -14.85
C ARG A 88 -16.61 -0.81 -14.48
N ALA A 89 -15.90 0.04 -13.73
CA ALA A 89 -14.57 -0.28 -13.26
C ALA A 89 -14.61 -1.50 -12.32
N SER A 90 -13.55 -2.30 -12.40
CA SER A 90 -13.31 -3.42 -11.52
C SER A 90 -11.91 -3.29 -10.95
N TYR A 91 -11.83 -3.37 -9.64
CA TYR A 91 -10.59 -3.32 -8.88
C TYR A 91 -10.27 -4.69 -8.30
N LEU A 92 -8.99 -4.98 -8.14
CA LEU A 92 -8.48 -6.22 -7.54
C LEU A 92 -7.73 -5.86 -6.26
N THR A 93 -7.90 -6.67 -5.22
CA THR A 93 -7.12 -6.60 -3.98
C THR A 93 -6.89 -8.01 -3.42
N LEU A 94 -5.91 -8.18 -2.53
CA LEU A 94 -5.70 -9.45 -1.85
C LEU A 94 -6.83 -9.71 -0.86
N LYS A 95 -7.30 -10.96 -0.78
CA LYS A 95 -8.35 -11.33 0.19
C LYS A 95 -7.93 -11.02 1.63
N ASN A 96 -6.66 -11.24 1.97
CA ASN A 96 -6.14 -11.03 3.32
C ASN A 96 -5.99 -9.54 3.68
N ILE A 97 -5.84 -8.65 2.70
CA ILE A 97 -5.79 -7.20 2.94
C ILE A 97 -7.10 -6.72 3.58
N SER A 98 -8.25 -7.30 3.23
CA SER A 98 -9.51 -6.94 3.91
C SER A 98 -9.47 -7.18 5.42
N LYS A 99 -8.91 -8.30 5.87
CA LYS A 99 -8.75 -8.60 7.31
C LYS A 99 -7.73 -7.68 7.97
N ILE A 100 -6.64 -7.36 7.28
CA ILE A 100 -5.63 -6.43 7.79
C ILE A 100 -6.21 -5.02 7.87
N LYS A 101 -7.05 -4.60 6.90
CA LYS A 101 -7.79 -3.35 6.95
C LYS A 101 -8.70 -3.30 8.16
N ASP A 102 -9.53 -4.31 8.38
CA ASP A 102 -10.47 -4.34 9.51
C ASP A 102 -9.73 -4.29 10.86
N HIS A 103 -8.56 -4.95 10.93
CA HIS A 103 -7.67 -4.85 12.08
C HIS A 103 -7.12 -3.43 12.24
N MET A 104 -6.65 -2.84 11.14
CA MET A 104 -6.08 -1.49 11.12
C MET A 104 -7.11 -0.42 11.50
N ASP A 105 -8.37 -0.56 11.07
CA ASP A 105 -9.47 0.31 11.49
C ASP A 105 -9.61 0.33 13.02
N LYS A 106 -9.54 -0.84 13.68
CA LYS A 106 -9.55 -0.93 15.15
C LYS A 106 -8.29 -0.36 15.81
N VAL A 107 -7.14 -0.49 15.17
CA VAL A 107 -5.89 0.13 15.66
C VAL A 107 -6.02 1.65 15.61
N LEU A 108 -6.62 2.20 14.55
CA LEU A 108 -6.85 3.64 14.39
C LEU A 108 -7.90 4.18 15.36
N GLU A 109 -8.90 3.39 15.77
CA GLU A 109 -9.78 3.76 16.89
C GLU A 109 -9.01 3.99 18.19
N ARG A 110 -7.98 3.17 18.46
CA ARG A 110 -7.10 3.34 19.64
C ARG A 110 -6.22 4.59 19.50
N LEU A 111 -5.77 4.89 18.29
CA LEU A 111 -5.07 6.15 17.99
C LEU A 111 -5.97 7.37 18.24
N ALA A 112 -7.28 7.23 18.04
CA ALA A 112 -8.25 8.29 18.32
C ALA A 112 -8.60 8.46 19.82
N SER A 113 -8.08 7.59 20.70
CA SER A 113 -8.33 7.68 22.14
C SER A 113 -7.67 8.92 22.77
N LYS A 114 -8.11 9.31 23.97
CA LYS A 114 -7.50 10.42 24.74
C LYS A 114 -6.29 9.98 25.57
N GLU A 115 -5.94 8.69 25.54
CA GLU A 115 -4.88 8.12 26.38
C GLU A 115 -3.56 8.02 25.60
N PRO A 116 -2.50 8.74 26.02
CA PRO A 116 -1.22 8.74 25.30
C PRO A 116 -0.61 7.34 25.11
N THR A 117 -0.74 6.46 26.10
CA THR A 117 -0.25 5.07 26.02
C THR A 117 -0.93 4.30 24.90
N LYS A 118 -2.26 4.44 24.74
CA LYS A 118 -3.02 3.75 23.68
C LYS A 118 -2.66 4.29 22.30
N GLN A 119 -2.43 5.60 22.18
CA GLN A 119 -1.96 6.23 20.94
C GLN A 119 -0.57 5.70 20.55
N LYS A 120 0.38 5.67 21.50
CA LYS A 120 1.75 5.16 21.25
C LYS A 120 1.75 3.68 20.86
N MET A 121 0.91 2.85 21.49
CA MET A 121 0.75 1.44 21.11
C MET A 121 0.15 1.30 19.71
N ALA A 122 -0.87 2.10 19.37
CA ALA A 122 -1.48 2.07 18.05
C ALA A 122 -0.47 2.41 16.94
N LEU A 123 0.41 3.40 17.13
CA LEU A 123 1.43 3.75 16.13
C LEU A 123 2.51 2.69 15.98
N LYS A 124 2.96 2.08 17.08
CA LYS A 124 3.86 0.92 17.00
C LYS A 124 3.22 -0.20 16.20
N GLU A 125 1.94 -0.46 16.45
CA GLU A 125 1.20 -1.47 15.71
C GLU A 125 1.07 -1.10 14.22
N ILE A 126 0.73 0.14 13.87
CA ILE A 126 0.71 0.62 12.47
C ILE A 126 2.07 0.40 11.80
N ALA A 127 3.17 0.75 12.47
CA ALA A 127 4.52 0.58 11.95
C ALA A 127 4.90 -0.90 11.73
N LEU A 128 4.36 -1.84 12.52
CA LEU A 128 4.61 -3.27 12.32
C LEU A 128 4.00 -3.83 11.02
N TYR A 129 2.98 -3.15 10.48
CA TYR A 129 2.28 -3.59 9.27
C TYR A 129 2.70 -2.80 8.01
N ASP A 130 3.66 -1.88 8.11
CA ASP A 130 4.07 -0.97 7.03
C ASP A 130 4.55 -1.69 5.75
N GLN A 131 5.13 -2.89 5.90
CA GLN A 131 5.62 -3.70 4.77
C GLN A 131 4.52 -4.50 4.07
N VAL A 132 3.36 -4.68 4.70
CA VAL A 132 2.32 -5.62 4.25
C VAL A 132 0.95 -4.97 4.05
N TYR A 133 0.78 -3.73 4.48
CA TYR A 133 -0.47 -3.01 4.39
C TYR A 133 -0.25 -1.51 4.19
N VAL A 134 -0.87 -0.99 3.13
CA VAL A 134 -0.93 0.43 2.84
C VAL A 134 -2.25 0.96 3.41
N LEU A 135 -2.17 1.98 4.26
CA LEU A 135 -3.34 2.68 4.79
C LEU A 135 -4.17 3.24 3.62
N THR A 136 -5.49 3.11 3.71
CA THR A 136 -6.39 3.79 2.76
C THR A 136 -6.31 5.30 2.94
N PRO A 137 -6.72 6.11 1.94
CA PRO A 137 -6.77 7.57 2.09
C PRO A 137 -7.52 8.03 3.35
N GLU A 138 -8.67 7.41 3.63
CA GLU A 138 -9.47 7.71 4.83
C GLU A 138 -8.74 7.38 6.14
N GLN A 139 -8.02 6.26 6.18
CA GLN A 139 -7.22 5.86 7.34
C GLN A 139 -6.04 6.80 7.55
N LEU A 140 -5.39 7.23 6.47
CA LEU A 140 -4.31 8.21 6.51
C LEU A 140 -4.82 9.57 7.00
N ASP A 141 -6.01 9.98 6.58
CA ASP A 141 -6.69 11.17 7.09
C ASP A 141 -6.94 11.09 8.60
N LEU A 142 -7.34 9.93 9.12
CA LEU A 142 -7.55 9.73 10.56
C LEU A 142 -6.23 9.84 11.34
N VAL A 143 -5.16 9.26 10.80
CA VAL A 143 -3.80 9.40 11.31
C VAL A 143 -3.46 10.89 11.40
N VAL A 144 -3.51 11.63 10.28
CA VAL A 144 -3.20 13.07 10.22
C VAL A 144 -4.06 13.89 11.19
N LYS A 145 -5.37 13.67 11.23
CA LYS A 145 -6.31 14.40 12.11
C LYS A 145 -5.99 14.25 13.59
N GLN A 146 -5.56 13.06 14.04
CA GLN A 146 -5.19 12.89 15.44
C GLN A 146 -3.90 13.61 15.79
N PHE A 147 -3.02 13.79 14.81
CA PHE A 147 -1.79 14.51 15.02
C PHE A 147 -1.97 16.02 15.03
N ASP A 148 -2.81 16.60 14.18
CA ASP A 148 -3.17 18.03 14.30
C ASP A 148 -3.68 18.34 15.73
N LYS A 149 -4.54 17.46 16.29
CA LYS A 149 -5.04 17.59 17.67
C LYS A 149 -3.96 17.46 18.75
N GLY A 150 -2.96 16.59 18.55
CA GLY A 150 -1.86 16.39 19.50
C GLY A 150 -0.83 17.53 19.45
N ILE A 151 -0.59 18.09 18.24
CA ILE A 151 0.25 19.27 18.03
C ILE A 151 -0.37 20.45 18.77
N ASP A 152 -1.66 20.74 18.59
CA ASP A 152 -2.32 21.89 19.21
C ASP A 152 -2.35 21.82 20.75
N LYS A 153 -2.25 20.62 21.32
CA LYS A 153 -2.29 20.38 22.77
C LYS A 153 -0.91 20.18 23.43
N GLY A 154 0.18 20.24 22.66
CA GLY A 154 1.54 20.05 23.19
C GLY A 154 1.78 18.67 23.82
N THR A 155 1.06 17.63 23.38
CA THR A 155 1.05 16.29 23.99
C THR A 155 1.74 15.21 23.14
N ILE A 156 2.40 15.61 22.05
CA ILE A 156 3.18 14.72 21.19
C ILE A 156 4.59 14.64 21.74
N ASP A 157 5.02 13.45 22.18
CA ASP A 157 6.42 13.18 22.53
C ASP A 157 7.28 13.04 21.26
N ASP A 158 8.60 13.24 21.38
CA ASP A 158 9.52 13.22 20.24
C ASP A 158 9.56 11.86 19.52
N ASP A 159 9.33 10.76 20.25
CA ASP A 159 9.25 9.41 19.66
C ASP A 159 8.04 9.29 18.72
N LEU A 160 6.90 9.86 19.13
CA LEU A 160 5.65 9.87 18.39
C LEU A 160 5.82 10.70 17.10
N ALA A 161 6.48 11.85 17.20
CA ALA A 161 6.80 12.72 16.06
C ALA A 161 7.75 12.06 15.05
N ASN A 162 8.78 11.34 15.55
CA ASN A 162 9.74 10.62 14.70
C ASN A 162 9.10 9.43 13.98
N THR A 163 8.26 8.64 14.67
CA THR A 163 7.53 7.51 14.06
C THR A 163 6.61 8.00 12.94
N LEU A 164 5.98 9.15 13.16
CA LEU A 164 5.14 9.86 12.19
C LEU A 164 5.89 10.26 10.93
N LEU A 165 7.05 10.90 11.10
CA LEU A 165 7.90 11.32 9.99
C LEU A 165 8.32 10.13 9.14
N LEU A 166 8.61 8.98 9.78
CA LEU A 166 8.92 7.74 9.09
C LEU A 166 7.74 7.26 8.24
N LEU A 167 6.55 7.15 8.83
CA LEU A 167 5.33 6.72 8.13
C LEU A 167 5.02 7.66 6.96
N LEU A 168 5.05 8.97 7.16
CA LEU A 168 4.77 9.96 6.11
C LEU A 168 5.79 9.94 4.97
N ASN A 169 7.07 9.69 5.28
CA ASN A 169 8.10 9.51 4.25
C ASN A 169 7.82 8.26 3.41
N ILE A 170 7.41 7.16 4.05
CA ILE A 170 7.02 5.93 3.35
C ILE A 170 5.86 6.24 2.39
N TYR A 171 4.77 6.87 2.85
CA TYR A 171 3.63 7.23 2.00
C TYR A 171 3.98 8.16 0.84
N SER A 172 4.81 9.19 1.08
CA SER A 172 5.24 10.13 0.03
C SER A 172 6.02 9.45 -1.09
N ASN A 173 6.75 8.37 -0.79
CA ASN A 173 7.49 7.58 -1.78
C ASN A 173 6.58 6.61 -2.57
N TYR A 174 5.42 6.24 -2.02
CA TYR A 174 4.47 5.32 -2.67
C TYR A 174 3.42 6.02 -3.53
N SER A 175 2.96 7.23 -3.18
CA SER A 175 1.76 7.79 -3.82
C SER A 175 1.98 8.54 -5.14
N GLY A 176 3.16 9.10 -5.42
CA GLY A 176 3.48 9.70 -6.73
C GLY A 176 2.48 10.76 -7.26
N SER A 177 1.50 11.20 -6.47
CA SER A 177 0.36 12.00 -6.92
C SER A 177 0.47 13.42 -6.34
N LEU A 178 0.46 14.40 -7.25
CA LEU A 178 0.79 15.81 -6.99
C LEU A 178 -0.18 16.55 -6.04
N ASN A 179 -1.34 15.97 -5.70
CA ASN A 179 -2.38 16.67 -4.93
C ASN A 179 -2.32 16.38 -3.41
N GLU A 180 -1.67 15.29 -3.00
CA GLU A 180 -1.44 14.97 -1.58
C GLU A 180 -0.28 15.78 -0.99
N ALA A 181 0.66 16.20 -1.84
CA ALA A 181 1.88 16.90 -1.45
C ALA A 181 1.62 18.22 -0.69
N THR A 182 0.48 18.88 -0.90
CA THR A 182 0.17 20.20 -0.30
C THR A 182 -0.29 20.09 1.16
N HIS A 183 -1.06 19.05 1.52
CA HIS A 183 -1.41 18.79 2.92
C HIS A 183 -0.19 18.29 3.70
N PHE A 184 0.64 17.44 3.08
CA PHE A 184 1.86 16.93 3.70
C PHE A 184 2.97 17.98 3.85
N SER A 185 3.12 18.93 2.91
CA SER A 185 4.09 20.03 3.05
C SER A 185 3.72 20.98 4.19
N SER A 186 2.42 21.28 4.35
CA SER A 186 1.89 22.05 5.48
C SER A 186 2.19 21.37 6.82
N PHE A 187 1.93 20.06 6.91
CA PHE A 187 2.17 19.27 8.13
C PHE A 187 3.67 19.15 8.46
N ARG A 188 4.54 18.89 7.47
CA ARG A 188 6.01 18.91 7.65
C ARG A 188 6.52 20.26 8.12
N GLY A 189 5.94 21.35 7.61
CA GLY A 189 6.21 22.71 8.09
C GLY A 189 5.90 22.82 9.58
N LYS A 190 4.68 22.45 10.02
CA LYS A 190 4.28 22.49 11.43
C LYS A 190 5.17 21.65 12.37
N ILE A 191 5.62 20.47 11.93
CA ILE A 191 6.55 19.63 12.71
C ILE A 191 7.96 20.24 12.75
N GLY A 192 8.47 20.74 11.61
CA GLY A 192 9.78 21.37 11.52
C GLY A 192 9.92 22.61 12.41
N TYR A 193 8.84 23.39 12.58
CA TYR A 193 8.82 24.53 13.51
C TYR A 193 8.82 24.13 14.99
N LYS A 194 8.42 22.90 15.34
CA LYS A 194 8.40 22.40 16.73
C LYS A 194 9.66 21.64 17.14
N MET A 195 10.42 21.09 16.20
CA MET A 195 11.66 20.34 16.47
C MET A 195 12.93 21.21 16.49
N ILE A 196 12.81 22.53 16.60
CA ILE A 196 13.94 23.40 16.94
C ILE A 196 13.92 23.64 18.45
N PRO A 197 14.68 22.89 19.26
CA PRO A 197 14.97 23.32 20.61
C PRO A 197 15.99 24.46 20.55
N PHE A 198 15.74 25.53 21.32
CA PHE A 198 16.84 26.30 21.92
C PHE A 198 17.49 25.44 23.00
#